data_AF-A0A960MUR0-F1
#
_entry.id   AF-A0A960MUR0-F1
#
_cell.length_a   1.000
_cell.length_b   1.000
_cell.length_c   1.000
_cell.angle_alpha   90.00
_cell.angle_beta   90.00
_cell.angle_gamma   90.00
#
_symmetry.space_group_name_H-M   'P 1'
#
loop_
_entity.id
_entity.type
_entity.pdbx_description
1 polymer ?
#
loop_
_entity_poly.entity_id
_entity_poly.type
_entity_poly.pdbx_seq_one_letter_code
_entity_poly.pdbx_strand_id
1 'polypeptide(L)'
;MGRLVLLVVAMCLGTGWLRSEETAKKPFRTDADGPYRPPKNLKKGESDDSPQWYQLVDGEFPPEGAAHAISGELIQVDHLERRFQIRVDRNDSQDRGVWDLPLDAVMLPYGSIWYHGAPAALQDIPLGTHLHGQFFLRSPDDTTPPPDTPNQRVTPEVDFRRCFRLEDDFSHFAARKERWKVDSADLAGMKLNATLEDAEGKAIGESKSFDLLTSTQVFQESGFADLKAIQPGQTVRFNLTWVTLYGPGRITDLWLDEKSQVLATARQLERHRNHIRERGLAGWVTSVDDREQIVTITFFGGVDETLLTEWQNQDVTTGGVAVARESLMTYDPVNDRKGGEILEVKKIPVEPGSSGVQMRIKVDMMLEGYRPKRIVRFYPAPWKVIALPREEEYFGRE
;
A
#
# COMPACT_ATOMS: atom_id res chain seq x y z
N MET A 1 -13.27 -20.45 -70.36
CA MET A 1 -12.67 -20.81 -69.05
C MET A 1 -11.29 -20.16 -69.01
N GLY A 2 -11.14 -18.88 -68.69
CA GLY A 2 -11.35 -18.30 -67.36
C GLY A 2 -10.00 -18.13 -66.66
N ARG A 3 -9.10 -17.29 -67.19
CA ARG A 3 -7.83 -16.93 -66.55
C ARG A 3 -8.10 -15.78 -65.57
N LEU A 4 -8.10 -16.10 -64.28
CA LEU A 4 -8.24 -15.12 -63.20
C LEU A 4 -6.89 -14.42 -62.99
N VAL A 5 -6.86 -13.12 -63.27
CA VAL A 5 -5.76 -12.22 -62.94
C VAL A 5 -5.90 -11.85 -61.45
N LEU A 6 -4.94 -12.23 -60.63
CA LEU A 6 -4.88 -11.82 -59.23
C LEU A 6 -4.20 -10.43 -59.16
N LEU A 7 -5.00 -9.40 -58.97
CA LEU A 7 -4.57 -8.02 -58.75
C LEU A 7 -4.15 -7.89 -57.27
N VAL A 8 -2.85 -7.77 -56.99
CA VAL A 8 -2.35 -7.45 -55.64
C VAL A 8 -2.47 -5.94 -55.44
N VAL A 9 -3.49 -5.53 -54.68
CA VAL A 9 -3.65 -4.15 -54.20
C VAL A 9 -2.75 -3.98 -52.98
N ALA A 10 -1.64 -3.26 -53.14
CA ALA A 10 -0.84 -2.76 -52.03
C ALA A 10 -1.56 -1.54 -51.43
N MET A 11 -2.28 -1.75 -50.32
CA MET A 11 -2.79 -0.66 -49.49
C MET A 11 -1.70 -0.22 -48.51
N CYS A 12 -1.06 0.91 -48.80
CA CYS A 12 -0.35 1.71 -47.82
C CYS A 12 -1.36 2.28 -46.81
N LEU A 13 -1.37 1.76 -45.59
CA LEU A 13 -1.99 2.41 -44.44
C LEU A 13 -0.94 2.58 -43.36
N GLY A 14 -0.36 3.78 -43.33
CA GLY A 14 0.34 4.28 -42.16
C GLY A 14 -0.64 4.37 -41.00
N THR A 15 -0.31 3.71 -39.89
CA THR A 15 -0.88 4.02 -38.59
C THR A 15 0.28 4.44 -37.71
N GLY A 16 0.50 5.76 -37.73
CA GLY A 16 1.34 6.43 -36.76
C GLY A 16 0.83 6.10 -35.36
N TRP A 17 1.78 5.81 -34.48
CA TRP A 17 1.56 5.64 -33.07
C TRP A 17 0.86 6.88 -32.52
N LEU A 18 -0.40 6.73 -32.11
CA LEU A 18 -1.09 7.68 -31.24
C LEU A 18 -0.50 7.55 -29.84
N ARG A 19 0.61 8.27 -29.62
CA ARG A 19 1.10 8.64 -28.31
C ARG A 19 0.69 10.09 -28.06
N SER A 20 -0.49 10.27 -27.50
CA SER A 20 -0.81 11.36 -26.56
C SER A 20 -2.22 11.10 -26.05
N GLU A 21 -2.35 10.43 -24.90
CA GLU A 21 -3.47 10.75 -24.03
C GLU A 21 -3.34 12.23 -23.71
N GLU A 22 -4.28 12.98 -24.26
CA GLU A 22 -4.56 14.35 -23.91
C GLU A 22 -4.85 14.35 -22.41
N THR A 23 -3.86 14.71 -21.60
CA THR A 23 -4.00 14.84 -20.15
C THR A 23 -4.99 15.97 -19.88
N ALA A 24 -6.28 15.63 -19.80
CA ALA A 24 -7.26 16.48 -19.15
C ALA A 24 -6.68 16.89 -17.80
N LYS A 25 -6.53 18.19 -17.57
CA LYS A 25 -5.94 18.74 -16.35
C LYS A 25 -6.74 18.19 -15.17
N LYS A 26 -6.12 17.35 -14.34
CA LYS A 26 -6.77 16.77 -13.16
C LYS A 26 -7.28 17.92 -12.28
N PRO A 27 -8.49 17.83 -11.68
CA PRO A 27 -9.09 18.92 -10.92
C PRO A 27 -8.46 19.11 -9.52
N PHE A 28 -7.43 18.32 -9.20
CA PHE A 28 -6.73 18.31 -7.92
C PHE A 28 -5.21 18.35 -8.15
N ARG A 29 -4.49 18.76 -7.10
CA ARG A 29 -3.04 18.77 -7.05
C ARG A 29 -2.46 17.37 -6.93
N THR A 30 -1.27 17.20 -7.51
CA THR A 30 -0.43 16.00 -7.41
C THR A 30 1.00 16.37 -7.07
N ASP A 31 1.83 15.40 -6.69
CA ASP A 31 3.27 15.63 -6.46
C ASP A 31 4.00 16.11 -7.72
N ALA A 32 3.48 15.80 -8.91
CA ALA A 32 4.04 16.27 -10.19
C ALA A 32 3.96 17.80 -10.35
N ASP A 33 3.09 18.46 -9.58
CA ASP A 33 2.97 19.93 -9.55
C ASP A 33 4.08 20.60 -8.69
N GLY A 34 5.01 19.79 -8.14
CA GLY A 34 6.15 20.25 -7.33
C GLY A 34 5.77 20.57 -5.88
N PRO A 35 6.64 21.25 -5.12
CA PRO A 35 6.33 21.65 -3.74
C PRO A 35 5.25 22.73 -3.71
N TYR A 36 4.23 22.56 -2.86
CA TYR A 36 3.23 23.61 -2.64
C TYR A 36 3.86 24.73 -1.82
N ARG A 37 3.78 25.96 -2.33
CA ARG A 37 4.22 27.16 -1.62
C ARG A 37 3.02 28.11 -1.57
N PRO A 38 2.29 28.18 -0.45
CA PRO A 38 1.19 29.13 -0.36
C PRO A 38 1.72 30.55 -0.61
N PRO A 39 1.01 31.40 -1.37
CA PRO A 39 1.49 32.72 -1.70
C PRO A 39 1.70 33.53 -0.43
N LYS A 40 2.92 34.06 -0.23
CA LYS A 40 3.30 34.76 1.02
C LYS A 40 2.47 36.03 1.30
N ASN A 41 1.77 36.58 0.30
CA ASN A 41 1.02 37.84 0.38
C ASN A 41 -0.29 37.77 -0.43
N LEU A 42 -1.21 36.85 -0.12
CA LEU A 42 -2.57 36.93 -0.65
C LEU A 42 -3.23 38.22 -0.13
N LYS A 43 -3.71 39.10 -1.01
CA LYS A 43 -4.48 40.27 -0.57
C LYS A 43 -5.81 39.80 0.01
N LYS A 44 -6.35 40.57 0.96
CA LYS A 44 -7.67 40.28 1.56
C LYS A 44 -8.73 40.20 0.46
N GLY A 45 -9.29 39.00 0.24
CA GLY A 45 -10.29 38.72 -0.80
C GLY A 45 -9.75 38.02 -2.05
N GLU A 46 -8.45 37.74 -2.13
CA GLU A 46 -7.82 36.98 -3.20
C GLU A 46 -7.80 35.48 -2.80
N SER A 47 -8.39 34.62 -3.63
CA SER A 47 -8.31 33.17 -3.48
C SER A 47 -7.01 32.66 -4.09
N ASP A 48 -6.42 31.65 -3.46
CA ASP A 48 -5.39 30.85 -4.12
C ASP A 48 -6.09 29.97 -5.17
N ASP A 49 -5.91 30.31 -6.45
CA ASP A 49 -6.48 29.57 -7.58
C ASP A 49 -5.71 28.27 -7.88
N SER A 50 -4.71 27.90 -7.05
CA SER A 50 -4.03 26.62 -7.21
C SER A 50 -4.96 25.44 -6.91
N PRO A 51 -4.87 24.34 -7.68
CA PRO A 51 -5.60 23.13 -7.39
C PRO A 51 -5.34 22.67 -5.95
N GLN A 52 -6.39 22.27 -5.24
CA GLN A 52 -6.27 21.71 -3.90
C GLN A 52 -5.93 20.22 -3.98
N TRP A 53 -5.35 19.70 -2.90
CA TRP A 53 -5.19 18.26 -2.71
C TRP A 53 -6.55 17.56 -2.69
N TYR A 54 -6.58 16.32 -3.18
CA TYR A 54 -7.81 15.55 -3.25
C TYR A 54 -8.32 15.19 -1.84
N GLN A 55 -9.57 15.52 -1.57
CA GLN A 55 -10.28 15.11 -0.37
C GLN A 55 -11.03 13.80 -0.65
N LEU A 56 -10.84 12.79 0.20
CA LEU A 56 -11.57 11.52 0.09
C LEU A 56 -13.08 11.72 0.21
N VAL A 57 -13.83 10.93 -0.53
CA VAL A 57 -15.30 10.90 -0.51
C VAL A 57 -15.77 9.56 0.03
N ASP A 58 -16.66 9.60 1.03
CA ASP A 58 -17.16 8.39 1.68
C ASP A 58 -17.91 7.47 0.71
N GLY A 59 -17.42 6.24 0.60
CA GLY A 59 -17.98 5.20 -0.27
C GLY A 59 -17.47 5.24 -1.71
N GLU A 60 -16.46 6.05 -2.01
CA GLU A 60 -15.80 6.13 -3.32
C GLU A 60 -14.32 5.78 -3.19
N PHE A 61 -13.78 5.09 -4.20
CA PHE A 61 -12.34 4.88 -4.30
C PHE A 61 -11.68 6.16 -4.86
N PRO A 62 -10.49 6.53 -4.37
CA PRO A 62 -9.82 7.73 -4.84
C PRO A 62 -9.33 7.57 -6.29
N PRO A 63 -9.20 8.67 -7.05
CA PRO A 63 -8.64 8.65 -8.39
C PRO A 63 -7.13 8.34 -8.37
N GLU A 64 -6.64 7.73 -9.44
CA GLU A 64 -5.24 7.34 -9.56
C GLU A 64 -4.29 8.55 -9.58
N GLY A 65 -3.23 8.46 -8.76
CA GLY A 65 -2.20 9.48 -8.63
C GLY A 65 -2.63 10.74 -7.86
N ALA A 66 -3.76 10.69 -7.13
CA ALA A 66 -4.25 11.80 -6.31
C ALA A 66 -3.66 11.86 -4.90
N ALA A 67 -3.00 10.79 -4.47
CA ALA A 67 -2.34 10.73 -3.17
C ALA A 67 -1.03 11.52 -3.17
N HIS A 68 -0.67 12.05 -2.00
CA HIS A 68 0.60 12.73 -1.74
C HIS A 68 1.63 11.74 -1.20
N ALA A 69 2.83 11.71 -1.79
CA ALA A 69 3.90 10.82 -1.40
C ALA A 69 4.68 11.37 -0.20
N ILE A 70 4.76 10.58 0.87
CA ILE A 70 5.53 10.91 2.07
C ILE A 70 6.36 9.68 2.44
N SER A 71 7.66 9.87 2.65
CA SER A 71 8.57 8.82 3.13
C SER A 71 9.06 9.14 4.53
N GLY A 72 9.43 8.10 5.29
CA GLY A 72 9.92 8.26 6.64
C GLY A 72 10.12 6.95 7.38
N GLU A 73 10.63 7.04 8.59
CA GLU A 73 10.90 5.88 9.45
C GLU A 73 9.71 5.57 10.36
N LEU A 74 9.28 4.30 10.40
CA LEU A 74 8.25 3.83 11.31
C LEU A 74 8.72 3.88 12.78
N ILE A 75 8.09 4.69 13.62
CA ILE A 75 8.50 4.90 15.01
C ILE A 75 7.45 4.50 16.06
N GLN A 76 6.19 4.32 15.65
CA GLN A 76 5.12 3.82 16.52
C GLN A 76 4.09 3.05 15.69
N VAL A 77 3.53 1.98 16.26
CA VAL A 77 2.52 1.14 15.62
C VAL A 77 1.43 0.77 16.62
N ASP A 78 0.18 0.92 16.19
CA ASP A 78 -0.98 0.20 16.68
C ASP A 78 -1.58 -0.56 15.48
N HIS A 79 -1.21 -1.83 15.37
CA HIS A 79 -1.59 -2.66 14.22
C HIS A 79 -3.07 -3.02 14.20
N LEU A 80 -3.74 -2.99 15.35
CA LEU A 80 -5.15 -3.33 15.51
C LEU A 80 -6.03 -2.21 14.96
N GLU A 81 -5.73 -0.98 15.38
CA GLU A 81 -6.41 0.22 14.85
C GLU A 81 -5.84 0.66 13.49
N ARG A 82 -4.83 -0.07 12.97
CA ARG A 82 -4.06 0.26 11.76
C ARG A 82 -3.55 1.70 11.78
N ARG A 83 -3.13 2.17 12.96
CA ARG A 83 -2.53 3.49 13.20
C ARG A 83 -1.03 3.37 13.37
N PHE A 84 -0.31 4.37 12.92
CA PHE A 84 1.14 4.40 13.02
C PHE A 84 1.68 5.82 12.98
N GLN A 85 2.92 5.97 13.40
CA GLN A 85 3.67 7.21 13.21
C GLN A 85 4.92 6.95 12.39
N ILE A 86 5.16 7.81 11.40
CA ILE A 86 6.44 7.91 10.72
C ILE A 86 7.16 9.19 11.11
N ARG A 87 8.46 9.11 11.35
CA ARG A 87 9.33 10.28 11.34
C ARG A 87 9.63 10.62 9.90
N VAL A 88 9.06 11.72 9.42
CA VAL A 88 9.16 12.12 8.01
C VAL A 88 10.61 12.40 7.62
N ASP A 89 10.99 11.99 6.43
CA ASP A 89 12.31 12.26 5.85
C ASP A 89 12.61 13.76 5.81
N ARG A 90 13.86 14.12 6.09
CA ARG A 90 14.30 15.50 6.00
C ARG A 90 14.32 15.94 4.55
N ASN A 91 13.81 17.15 4.34
CA ASN A 91 13.88 17.84 3.07
C ASN A 91 14.67 19.13 3.25
N ASP A 92 15.66 19.37 2.38
CA ASP A 92 16.51 20.57 2.43
C ASP A 92 15.74 21.88 2.24
N SER A 93 14.50 21.80 1.73
CA SER A 93 13.60 22.96 1.63
C SER A 93 12.84 23.28 2.91
N GLN A 94 12.90 22.40 3.93
CA GLN A 94 12.26 22.60 5.22
C GLN A 94 13.18 23.33 6.21
N ASP A 95 12.58 24.12 7.10
CA ASP A 95 13.30 24.66 8.23
C ASP A 95 13.77 23.55 9.17
N ARG A 96 15.00 23.67 9.68
CA ARG A 96 15.56 22.71 10.66
C ARG A 96 14.68 22.48 11.88
N GLY A 97 13.83 23.46 12.20
CA GLY A 97 12.93 23.37 13.34
C GLY A 97 11.82 22.33 13.20
N VAL A 98 11.50 21.92 11.96
CA VAL A 98 10.45 20.93 11.66
C VAL A 98 11.01 19.59 11.18
N TRP A 99 12.33 19.42 11.21
CA TRP A 99 12.96 18.14 10.94
C TRP A 99 12.67 17.13 12.05
N ASP A 100 12.68 15.85 11.68
CA ASP A 100 12.55 14.71 12.59
C ASP A 100 11.22 14.71 13.37
N LEU A 101 10.20 15.42 12.89
CA LEU A 101 8.88 15.45 13.50
C LEU A 101 8.01 14.26 13.03
N PRO A 102 7.20 13.69 13.93
CA PRO A 102 6.30 12.59 13.60
C PRO A 102 5.10 13.06 12.77
N LEU A 103 4.67 12.20 11.85
CA LEU A 103 3.36 12.23 11.22
C LEU A 103 2.54 11.06 11.76
N ASP A 104 1.39 11.35 12.37
CA ASP A 104 0.42 10.35 12.80
C ASP A 104 -0.57 10.05 11.69
N ALA A 105 -0.67 8.77 11.32
CA ALA A 105 -1.49 8.32 10.21
C ALA A 105 -2.27 7.05 10.55
N VAL A 106 -3.35 6.84 9.81
CA VAL A 106 -4.20 5.66 9.86
C VAL A 106 -4.35 5.10 8.46
N MET A 107 -4.24 3.78 8.32
CA MET A 107 -4.50 3.12 7.04
C MET A 107 -5.97 3.25 6.67
N LEU A 108 -6.24 3.54 5.40
CA LEU A 108 -7.59 3.39 4.84
C LEU A 108 -8.02 1.91 4.91
N PRO A 109 -9.32 1.62 5.05
CA PRO A 109 -9.83 0.25 5.04
C PRO A 109 -9.35 -0.54 3.83
N TYR A 110 -9.39 0.10 2.66
CA TYR A 110 -8.93 -0.41 1.37
C TYR A 110 -7.46 -0.07 1.04
N GLY A 111 -6.72 0.48 2.01
CA GLY A 111 -5.30 0.77 1.87
C GLY A 111 -4.45 -0.49 1.92
N SER A 112 -3.35 -0.50 1.16
CA SER A 112 -2.44 -1.65 1.02
C SER A 112 -1.11 -1.41 1.73
N ILE A 113 -0.52 -2.49 2.24
CA ILE A 113 0.80 -2.49 2.86
C ILE A 113 1.63 -3.54 2.15
N TRP A 114 2.88 -3.21 1.80
CA TRP A 114 3.82 -4.11 1.16
C TRP A 114 5.11 -4.19 1.96
N TYR A 115 5.55 -5.41 2.19
CA TYR A 115 6.81 -5.71 2.87
C TYR A 115 7.50 -6.84 2.09
N HIS A 116 8.81 -6.73 1.89
CA HIS A 116 9.58 -7.74 1.14
C HIS A 116 8.97 -8.15 -0.22
N GLY A 117 8.31 -7.21 -0.91
CA GLY A 117 7.72 -7.39 -2.24
C GLY A 117 6.37 -8.12 -2.28
N ALA A 118 5.73 -8.37 -1.13
CA ALA A 118 4.41 -8.99 -1.06
C ALA A 118 3.46 -8.18 -0.16
N PRO A 119 2.13 -8.37 -0.29
CA PRO A 119 1.17 -7.78 0.65
C PRO A 119 1.48 -8.15 2.11
N ALA A 120 1.14 -7.26 3.03
CA ALA A 120 1.48 -7.38 4.44
C ALA A 120 0.41 -6.76 5.35
N ALA A 121 0.52 -7.05 6.64
CA ALA A 121 -0.16 -6.32 7.70
C ALA A 121 0.84 -5.38 8.41
N LEU A 122 0.33 -4.35 9.10
CA LEU A 122 1.19 -3.37 9.79
C LEU A 122 2.07 -4.03 10.87
N GLN A 123 1.59 -5.11 11.49
CA GLN A 123 2.36 -5.92 12.47
C GLN A 123 3.55 -6.67 11.85
N ASP A 124 3.61 -6.82 10.53
CA ASP A 124 4.71 -7.50 9.86
C ASP A 124 5.94 -6.62 9.73
N ILE A 125 5.77 -5.30 9.85
CA ILE A 125 6.82 -4.31 9.64
C ILE A 125 7.51 -4.02 10.97
N PRO A 126 8.83 -4.24 11.08
CA PRO A 126 9.59 -3.86 12.26
C PRO A 126 9.59 -2.34 12.50
N LEU A 127 9.57 -1.93 13.77
CA LEU A 127 9.87 -0.54 14.12
C LEU A 127 11.28 -0.17 13.64
N GLY A 128 11.44 1.06 13.15
CA GLY A 128 12.68 1.56 12.57
C GLY A 128 12.83 1.32 11.07
N THR A 129 11.92 0.57 10.44
CA THR A 129 11.92 0.40 8.97
C THR A 129 11.56 1.71 8.28
N HIS A 130 12.35 2.09 7.28
CA HIS A 130 12.03 3.17 6.37
C HIS A 130 10.93 2.75 5.39
N LEU A 131 9.94 3.62 5.24
CA LEU A 131 8.73 3.37 4.48
C LEU A 131 8.46 4.50 3.50
N HIS A 132 7.91 4.13 2.35
CA HIS A 132 7.38 5.02 1.35
C HIS A 132 5.86 4.91 1.35
N GLY A 133 5.18 6.01 1.60
CA GLY A 133 3.73 6.01 1.70
C GLY A 133 3.05 6.94 0.70
N GLN A 134 1.77 6.66 0.47
CA GLN A 134 0.85 7.50 -0.28
C GLN A 134 -0.30 7.88 0.63
N PHE A 135 -0.53 9.18 0.82
CA PHE A 135 -1.42 9.72 1.83
C PHE A 135 -2.46 10.67 1.23
N PHE A 136 -3.61 10.73 1.86
CA PHE A 136 -4.65 11.70 1.62
C PHE A 136 -4.84 12.58 2.85
N LEU A 137 -5.48 13.74 2.64
CA LEU A 137 -5.87 14.63 3.71
C LEU A 137 -6.72 13.89 4.75
N ARG A 138 -6.58 14.29 6.00
CA ARG A 138 -7.48 13.93 7.08
C ARG A 138 -8.92 14.31 6.72
N SER A 139 -9.87 13.70 7.43
CA SER A 139 -11.27 14.08 7.27
C SER A 139 -11.48 15.52 7.79
N PRO A 140 -12.38 16.34 7.19
CA PRO A 140 -12.64 17.69 7.68
C PRO A 140 -13.14 17.76 9.13
N ASP A 141 -13.73 16.66 9.63
CA ASP A 141 -14.19 16.47 11.00
C ASP A 141 -13.15 15.79 11.92
N ASP A 142 -11.95 15.45 11.41
CA ASP A 142 -10.87 14.88 12.22
C ASP A 142 -10.27 15.93 13.18
N THR A 143 -10.67 15.84 14.44
CA THR A 143 -10.22 16.68 15.55
C THR A 143 -9.03 16.11 16.31
N THR A 144 -8.46 14.99 15.84
CA THR A 144 -7.34 14.34 16.52
C THR A 144 -6.16 15.31 16.57
N PRO A 145 -5.59 15.60 17.76
CA PRO A 145 -4.45 16.51 17.85
C PRO A 145 -3.22 15.92 17.13
N PRO A 146 -2.30 16.76 16.66
CA PRO A 146 -0.99 16.30 16.20
C PRO A 146 -0.23 15.66 17.37
N PRO A 147 0.79 14.81 17.09
CA PRO A 147 1.66 14.28 18.13
C PRO A 147 2.30 15.40 18.96
N ASP A 148 2.54 15.11 20.24
CA ASP A 148 3.25 16.05 21.12
C ASP A 148 4.73 16.12 20.74
N THR A 149 5.26 17.34 20.62
CA THR A 149 6.63 17.60 20.17
C THR A 149 7.23 18.78 20.93
N PRO A 150 8.57 18.88 20.99
CA PRO A 150 9.22 20.05 21.58
C PRO A 150 8.77 21.36 20.93
N ASN A 151 8.25 22.28 21.75
CA ASN A 151 7.69 23.57 21.32
C ASN A 151 6.43 23.47 20.44
N GLN A 152 5.68 22.35 20.49
CA GLN A 152 4.42 22.16 19.77
C GLN A 152 4.56 22.36 18.25
N ARG A 153 5.71 21.94 17.71
CA ARG A 153 5.96 22.02 16.26
C ARG A 153 5.33 20.84 15.54
N VAL A 154 4.88 21.06 14.32
CA VAL A 154 4.27 20.03 13.49
C VAL A 154 5.04 19.89 12.19
N THR A 155 5.08 18.68 11.66
CA THR A 155 5.57 18.44 10.30
C THR A 155 4.71 19.22 9.29
N PRO A 156 5.28 19.74 8.20
CA PRO A 156 4.49 20.34 7.11
C PRO A 156 3.40 19.41 6.56
N GLU A 157 3.59 18.10 6.70
CA GLU A 157 2.67 17.07 6.22
C GLU A 157 1.55 16.70 7.21
N VAL A 158 1.35 17.48 8.28
CA VAL A 158 0.47 17.14 9.41
C VAL A 158 -0.98 16.84 9.02
N ASP A 159 -1.46 17.40 7.91
CA ASP A 159 -2.83 17.16 7.44
C ASP A 159 -2.97 15.85 6.64
N PHE A 160 -1.89 15.21 6.20
CA PHE A 160 -1.91 13.98 5.39
C PHE A 160 -1.93 12.70 6.24
N ARG A 161 -3.07 12.44 6.89
CA ARG A 161 -3.19 11.38 7.90
C ARG A 161 -3.85 10.09 7.41
N ARG A 162 -4.41 10.07 6.20
CA ARG A 162 -5.12 8.90 5.66
C ARG A 162 -4.20 8.15 4.70
N CYS A 163 -3.57 7.08 5.17
CA CYS A 163 -2.60 6.32 4.38
C CYS A 163 -3.30 5.31 3.46
N PHE A 164 -3.04 5.41 2.16
CA PHE A 164 -3.55 4.51 1.13
C PHE A 164 -2.58 3.38 0.79
N ARG A 165 -1.28 3.66 0.78
CA ARG A 165 -0.24 2.68 0.45
C ARG A 165 0.96 2.90 1.34
N LEU A 166 1.58 1.82 1.79
CA LEU A 166 2.80 1.83 2.60
C LEU A 166 3.73 0.71 2.12
N GLU A 167 4.99 1.02 1.83
CA GLU A 167 5.96 0.08 1.27
C GLU A 167 7.33 0.23 1.92
N ASP A 168 8.01 -0.87 2.26
CA ASP A 168 9.44 -0.83 2.56
C ASP A 168 10.29 -0.53 1.31
N ASP A 169 11.57 -0.18 1.50
CA ASP A 169 12.48 0.12 0.38
C ASP A 169 12.54 -1.06 -0.61
N PHE A 170 12.60 -2.29 -0.10
CA PHE A 170 12.58 -3.49 -0.93
C PHE A 170 11.40 -3.48 -1.90
N SER A 171 10.17 -3.31 -1.38
CA SER A 171 8.94 -3.35 -2.18
C SER A 171 8.83 -2.13 -3.09
N HIS A 172 9.17 -0.95 -2.58
CA HIS A 172 9.09 0.31 -3.32
C HIS A 172 9.92 0.27 -4.60
N PHE A 173 11.19 -0.14 -4.50
CA PHE A 173 12.06 -0.27 -5.65
C PHE A 173 11.65 -1.47 -6.53
N ALA A 174 11.05 -2.52 -5.95
CA ALA A 174 10.56 -3.69 -6.72
C ALA A 174 9.42 -3.30 -7.64
N ALA A 175 8.43 -2.57 -7.12
CA ALA A 175 7.29 -2.09 -7.88
C ALA A 175 7.71 -1.21 -9.07
N ARG A 176 8.81 -0.45 -8.92
CA ARG A 176 9.39 0.40 -9.98
C ARG A 176 10.32 -0.33 -10.94
N LYS A 177 10.58 -1.62 -10.69
CA LYS A 177 11.60 -2.42 -11.41
C LYS A 177 13.00 -1.81 -11.31
N GLU A 178 13.25 -1.10 -10.22
CA GLU A 178 14.52 -0.49 -9.88
C GLU A 178 15.30 -1.40 -8.93
N ARG A 179 16.63 -1.28 -8.97
CA ARG A 179 17.55 -2.16 -8.24
C ARG A 179 18.88 -1.48 -7.93
N TRP A 180 19.50 -1.81 -6.80
CA TRP A 180 20.77 -1.22 -6.41
C TRP A 180 21.91 -2.08 -6.93
N LYS A 181 22.81 -1.52 -7.73
CA LYS A 181 24.06 -2.16 -8.12
C LYS A 181 25.16 -1.76 -7.13
N VAL A 182 25.85 -2.75 -6.59
CA VAL A 182 26.97 -2.52 -5.68
C VAL A 182 28.16 -1.99 -6.47
N ASP A 183 28.63 -0.79 -6.14
CA ASP A 183 29.84 -0.21 -6.73
C ASP A 183 31.06 -0.66 -5.94
N SER A 184 30.97 -0.62 -4.60
CA SER A 184 32.01 -1.10 -3.69
C SER A 184 31.45 -1.35 -2.28
N ALA A 185 32.14 -2.20 -1.52
CA ALA A 185 31.87 -2.43 -0.10
C ALA A 185 33.14 -2.22 0.71
N ASP A 186 33.14 -1.21 1.58
CA ASP A 186 34.20 -0.97 2.55
C ASP A 186 33.76 -1.52 3.91
N LEU A 187 34.19 -2.75 4.21
CA LEU A 187 33.82 -3.44 5.46
C LEU A 187 34.59 -2.92 6.68
N ALA A 188 35.70 -2.21 6.49
CA ALA A 188 36.43 -1.59 7.59
C ALA A 188 35.76 -0.29 8.04
N GLY A 189 35.32 0.52 7.07
CA GLY A 189 34.51 1.72 7.30
C GLY A 189 33.02 1.45 7.49
N MET A 190 32.57 0.20 7.30
CA MET A 190 31.16 -0.21 7.35
C MET A 190 30.28 0.59 6.38
N LYS A 191 30.67 0.62 5.10
CA LYS A 191 29.98 1.35 4.04
C LYS A 191 29.68 0.46 2.84
N LEU A 192 28.49 0.62 2.27
CA LEU A 192 28.11 0.09 0.97
C LEU A 192 27.88 1.27 0.02
N ASN A 193 28.68 1.35 -1.05
CA ASN A 193 28.44 2.31 -2.13
C ASN A 193 27.67 1.61 -3.23
N ALA A 194 26.52 2.16 -3.61
CA ALA A 194 25.66 1.56 -4.62
C ALA A 194 24.98 2.62 -5.49
N THR A 195 24.79 2.28 -6.75
CA THR A 195 24.07 3.09 -7.74
C THR A 195 22.73 2.46 -8.04
N LEU A 196 21.66 3.26 -8.01
CA LEU A 196 20.33 2.79 -8.39
C LEU A 196 20.28 2.62 -9.92
N GLU A 197 19.72 1.52 -10.40
CA GLU A 197 19.53 1.25 -11.83
C GLU A 197 18.05 0.99 -12.14
N ASP A 198 17.61 1.38 -13.33
CA ASP A 198 16.31 1.01 -13.89
C ASP A 198 16.28 -0.47 -14.36
N ALA A 199 15.14 -0.87 -14.95
CA ALA A 199 14.93 -2.22 -15.46
C ALA A 199 15.93 -2.60 -16.57
N GLU A 200 16.41 -1.62 -17.34
CA GLU A 200 17.39 -1.78 -18.41
C GLU A 200 18.86 -1.74 -17.91
N GLY A 201 19.08 -1.50 -16.62
CA GLY A 201 20.42 -1.40 -16.02
C GLY A 201 21.09 -0.04 -16.23
N LYS A 202 20.32 1.00 -16.53
CA LYS A 202 20.83 2.36 -16.63
C LYS A 202 20.76 3.04 -15.27
N ALA A 203 21.85 3.73 -14.91
CA ALA A 203 21.95 4.46 -13.65
C ALA A 203 20.89 5.57 -13.51
N ILE A 204 20.24 5.60 -12.35
CA ILE A 204 19.32 6.63 -11.88
C ILE A 204 20.04 7.44 -10.80
N GLY A 205 20.52 8.62 -11.19
CA GLY A 205 21.27 9.49 -10.29
C GLY A 205 22.70 9.02 -10.01
N GLU A 206 23.28 9.54 -8.94
CA GLU A 206 24.66 9.27 -8.52
C GLU A 206 24.74 8.12 -7.50
N SER A 207 25.93 7.52 -7.39
CA SER A 207 26.23 6.52 -6.37
C SER A 207 26.00 7.09 -4.97
N LYS A 208 25.33 6.32 -4.11
CA LYS A 208 25.05 6.67 -2.71
C LYS A 208 25.85 5.78 -1.78
N SER A 209 26.32 6.36 -0.67
CA SER A 209 27.03 5.66 0.39
C SER A 209 26.09 5.38 1.56
N PHE A 210 25.75 4.11 1.76
CA PHE A 210 24.91 3.62 2.85
C PHE A 210 25.77 3.08 4.00
N ASP A 211 25.29 3.23 5.23
CA ASP A 211 25.93 2.60 6.38
C ASP A 211 25.58 1.10 6.41
N LEU A 212 26.60 0.26 6.60
CA LEU A 212 26.43 -1.12 7.04
C LEU A 212 26.46 -1.14 8.58
N LEU A 213 25.68 -2.04 9.18
CA LEU A 213 25.72 -2.32 10.60
C LEU A 213 26.41 -3.66 10.83
N THR A 214 27.05 -3.81 11.98
CA THR A 214 27.59 -5.13 12.38
C THR A 214 26.47 -6.16 12.56
N SER A 215 25.23 -5.69 12.76
CA SER A 215 24.00 -6.48 12.83
C SER A 215 23.22 -6.56 11.53
N THR A 216 23.73 -6.02 10.40
CA THR A 216 23.04 -6.11 9.11
C THR A 216 22.82 -7.58 8.75
N GLN A 217 21.56 -7.95 8.52
CA GLN A 217 21.21 -9.29 8.09
C GLN A 217 21.47 -9.43 6.59
N VAL A 218 22.37 -10.34 6.22
CA VAL A 218 22.70 -10.58 4.82
C VAL A 218 22.10 -11.90 4.39
N PHE A 219 21.29 -11.86 3.33
CA PHE A 219 20.59 -13.01 2.78
C PHE A 219 21.18 -13.39 1.42
N GLN A 220 21.50 -14.66 1.27
CA GLN A 220 22.00 -15.24 0.03
C GLN A 220 21.37 -16.62 -0.17
N GLU A 221 20.91 -16.88 -1.39
CA GLU A 221 20.23 -18.12 -1.76
C GLU A 221 19.03 -18.40 -0.82
N SER A 222 19.17 -19.36 0.10
CA SER A 222 18.12 -19.76 1.06
C SER A 222 18.47 -19.52 2.52
N GLY A 223 19.59 -18.85 2.80
CA GLY A 223 20.13 -18.68 4.16
C GLY A 223 20.78 -17.33 4.41
N PHE A 224 21.53 -17.27 5.51
CA PHE A 224 22.33 -16.11 5.89
C PHE A 224 23.73 -16.19 5.29
N ALA A 225 24.27 -15.04 4.93
CA ALA A 225 25.66 -14.87 4.54
C ALA A 225 26.39 -13.90 5.50
N ASP A 226 27.72 -13.87 5.41
CA ASP A 226 28.54 -12.87 6.07
C ASP A 226 28.62 -11.60 5.22
N LEU A 227 28.86 -10.43 5.81
CA LEU A 227 29.10 -9.17 5.08
C LEU A 227 30.21 -9.29 4.03
N LYS A 228 31.19 -10.19 4.23
CA LYS A 228 32.25 -10.50 3.26
C LYS A 228 31.73 -11.12 1.95
N ALA A 229 30.49 -11.59 1.92
CA ALA A 229 29.86 -12.09 0.70
C ALA A 229 29.44 -10.98 -0.26
N ILE A 230 29.45 -9.71 0.16
CA ILE A 230 29.12 -8.58 -0.71
C ILE A 230 30.21 -8.43 -1.78
N GLN A 231 29.80 -8.46 -3.06
CA GLN A 231 30.71 -8.30 -4.19
C GLN A 231 30.32 -7.08 -5.04
N PRO A 232 31.30 -6.28 -5.51
CA PRO A 232 31.06 -5.26 -6.52
C PRO A 232 30.43 -5.85 -7.79
N GLY A 233 29.56 -5.07 -8.42
CA GLY A 233 28.88 -5.42 -9.67
C GLY A 233 27.60 -6.23 -9.50
N GLN A 234 27.33 -6.81 -8.33
CA GLN A 234 26.09 -7.54 -8.09
C GLN A 234 24.93 -6.59 -7.81
N THR A 235 23.73 -7.02 -8.19
CA THR A 235 22.49 -6.30 -7.93
C THR A 235 21.86 -6.79 -6.63
N VAL A 236 21.50 -5.86 -5.76
CA VAL A 236 20.96 -6.13 -4.43
C VAL A 236 19.64 -5.40 -4.19
N ARG A 237 18.91 -5.86 -3.18
CA ARG A 237 17.84 -5.11 -2.52
C ARG A 237 18.18 -4.98 -1.04
N PHE A 238 17.71 -3.93 -0.40
CA PHE A 238 17.85 -3.76 1.03
C PHE A 238 16.74 -2.90 1.61
N ASN A 239 16.54 -3.03 2.93
CA ASN A 239 15.72 -2.15 3.73
C ASN A 239 16.59 -1.21 4.57
N LEU A 240 16.11 0.01 4.75
CA LEU A 240 16.85 1.06 5.44
C LEU A 240 16.23 1.42 6.79
N THR A 241 17.06 2.05 7.62
CA THR A 241 16.69 2.80 8.81
C THR A 241 17.50 4.09 8.86
N TRP A 242 17.05 5.08 9.62
CA TRP A 242 17.71 6.37 9.84
C TRP A 242 18.02 7.14 8.55
N VAL A 243 17.16 6.99 7.55
CA VAL A 243 17.23 7.70 6.27
C VAL A 243 17.15 9.21 6.53
N THR A 244 17.97 9.98 5.83
CA THR A 244 18.17 11.43 5.98
C THR A 244 18.72 11.94 7.32
N LEU A 245 18.74 11.13 8.39
CA LEU A 245 19.26 11.54 9.69
C LEU A 245 20.77 11.75 9.68
N TYR A 246 21.49 10.79 9.09
CA TYR A 246 22.96 10.78 9.01
C TYR A 246 23.46 10.46 7.59
N GLY A 247 22.61 10.64 6.58
CA GLY A 247 22.92 10.35 5.18
C GLY A 247 21.80 9.56 4.50
N PRO A 248 22.13 8.80 3.43
CA PRO A 248 21.16 7.99 2.68
C PRO A 248 20.45 6.89 3.48
N GLY A 249 20.96 6.53 4.66
CA GLY A 249 20.38 5.52 5.55
C GLY A 249 21.35 4.40 5.92
N ARG A 250 20.89 3.53 6.81
CA ARG A 250 21.62 2.35 7.28
C ARG A 250 20.89 1.09 6.88
N ILE A 251 21.63 0.10 6.39
CA ILE A 251 21.05 -1.14 5.88
C ILE A 251 20.77 -2.11 7.05
N THR A 252 19.51 -2.47 7.25
CA THR A 252 19.11 -3.48 8.24
C THR A 252 19.15 -4.88 7.66
N ASP A 253 18.65 -5.02 6.43
CA ASP A 253 18.49 -6.28 5.71
C ASP A 253 18.99 -6.11 4.29
N LEU A 254 19.77 -7.07 3.79
CA LEU A 254 20.43 -7.03 2.50
C LEU A 254 20.28 -8.36 1.77
N TRP A 255 19.64 -8.36 0.60
CA TRP A 255 19.48 -9.53 -0.27
C TRP A 255 20.46 -9.46 -1.43
N LEU A 256 21.39 -10.42 -1.48
CA LEU A 256 22.51 -10.41 -2.44
C LEU A 256 22.15 -10.94 -3.84
N ASP A 257 21.05 -11.69 -3.97
CA ASP A 257 20.68 -12.39 -5.20
C ASP A 257 19.16 -12.50 -5.36
N GLU A 258 18.73 -12.88 -6.56
CA GLU A 258 17.31 -13.02 -6.90
C GLU A 258 16.61 -14.14 -6.12
N LYS A 259 17.31 -15.23 -5.80
CA LYS A 259 16.68 -16.35 -5.09
C LYS A 259 16.34 -15.98 -3.66
N SER A 260 17.22 -15.23 -2.98
CA SER A 260 16.95 -14.75 -1.63
C SER A 260 15.80 -13.72 -1.61
N GLN A 261 15.71 -12.87 -2.64
CA GLN A 261 14.59 -11.95 -2.84
C GLN A 261 13.26 -12.71 -3.04
N VAL A 262 13.23 -13.66 -3.97
CA VAL A 262 12.04 -14.50 -4.25
C VAL A 262 11.60 -15.26 -3.00
N LEU A 263 12.55 -15.80 -2.23
CA LEU A 263 12.23 -16.52 -0.99
C LEU A 263 11.64 -15.58 0.07
N ALA A 264 12.15 -14.35 0.21
CA ALA A 264 11.60 -13.36 1.12
C ALA A 264 10.17 -12.96 0.74
N THR A 265 9.94 -12.68 -0.55
CA THR A 265 8.60 -12.39 -1.09
C THR A 265 7.64 -13.55 -0.86
N ALA A 266 8.04 -14.78 -1.16
CA ALA A 266 7.18 -15.96 -0.98
C ALA A 266 6.79 -16.19 0.49
N ARG A 267 7.72 -15.98 1.43
CA ARG A 267 7.46 -16.11 2.86
C ARG A 267 6.49 -15.04 3.36
N GLN A 268 6.68 -13.78 2.95
CA GLN A 268 5.77 -12.71 3.33
C GLN A 268 4.39 -12.88 2.70
N LEU A 269 4.31 -13.35 1.45
CA LEU A 269 3.04 -13.67 0.79
C LEU A 269 2.27 -14.77 1.54
N GLU A 270 2.95 -15.82 2.01
CA GLU A 270 2.27 -16.87 2.78
C GLU A 270 1.82 -16.38 4.15
N ARG A 271 2.60 -15.51 4.81
CA ARG A 271 2.18 -14.85 6.04
C ARG A 271 0.89 -14.04 5.82
N HIS A 272 0.82 -13.27 4.74
CA HIS A 272 -0.36 -12.51 4.35
C HIS A 272 -1.57 -13.41 4.09
N ARG A 273 -1.39 -14.49 3.34
CA ARG A 273 -2.46 -15.46 3.09
C ARG A 273 -3.02 -16.04 4.37
N ASN A 274 -2.17 -16.44 5.31
CA ASN A 274 -2.60 -16.92 6.61
C ASN A 274 -3.37 -15.83 7.37
N HIS A 275 -2.85 -14.61 7.42
CA HIS A 275 -3.51 -13.47 8.07
C HIS A 275 -4.93 -13.21 7.53
N ILE A 276 -5.11 -13.25 6.20
CA ILE A 276 -6.41 -13.04 5.56
C ILE A 276 -7.34 -14.24 5.74
N ARG A 277 -6.86 -15.48 5.66
CA ARG A 277 -7.71 -16.67 5.90
C ARG A 277 -8.28 -16.68 7.32
N GLU A 278 -7.52 -16.21 8.29
CA GLU A 278 -7.95 -16.10 9.69
C GLU A 278 -8.97 -14.97 9.92
N ARG A 279 -8.89 -13.86 9.16
CA ARG A 279 -9.68 -12.63 9.40
C ARG A 279 -10.71 -12.30 8.31
N GLY A 280 -10.81 -13.14 7.29
CA GLY A 280 -11.73 -12.99 6.17
C GLY A 280 -11.32 -11.93 5.13
N LEU A 281 -11.95 -12.00 3.96
CA LEU A 281 -11.79 -11.03 2.88
C LEU A 281 -12.54 -9.73 3.21
N ALA A 282 -11.82 -8.62 3.26
CA ALA A 282 -12.42 -7.32 3.52
C ALA A 282 -13.07 -6.72 2.27
N GLY A 283 -14.21 -6.08 2.46
CA GLY A 283 -14.88 -5.29 1.44
C GLY A 283 -15.87 -4.33 2.07
N TRP A 284 -16.41 -3.43 1.27
CA TRP A 284 -17.56 -2.64 1.69
C TRP A 284 -18.84 -3.13 1.04
N VAL A 285 -19.95 -2.80 1.66
CA VAL A 285 -21.28 -2.99 1.07
C VAL A 285 -21.51 -1.88 0.05
N THR A 286 -21.73 -2.25 -1.20
CA THR A 286 -22.06 -1.34 -2.28
C THR A 286 -23.56 -1.06 -2.35
N SER A 287 -24.39 -2.09 -2.17
CA SER A 287 -25.85 -1.96 -2.19
C SER A 287 -26.52 -3.08 -1.40
N VAL A 288 -27.78 -2.86 -1.02
CA VAL A 288 -28.59 -3.80 -0.24
C VAL A 288 -30.00 -3.84 -0.81
N ASP A 289 -30.57 -5.05 -0.89
CA ASP A 289 -32.00 -5.26 -1.04
C ASP A 289 -32.53 -5.83 0.29
N ASP A 290 -33.22 -5.01 1.07
CA ASP A 290 -33.73 -5.41 2.39
C ASP A 290 -34.85 -6.44 2.32
N ARG A 291 -35.65 -6.47 1.23
CA ARG A 291 -36.76 -7.41 1.09
C ARG A 291 -36.25 -8.81 0.80
N GLU A 292 -35.31 -8.91 -0.13
CA GLU A 292 -34.71 -10.18 -0.54
C GLU A 292 -33.52 -10.59 0.34
N GLN A 293 -33.09 -9.71 1.24
CA GLN A 293 -31.93 -9.86 2.11
C GLN A 293 -30.62 -10.06 1.34
N ILE A 294 -30.47 -9.35 0.21
CA ILE A 294 -29.29 -9.45 -0.65
C ILE A 294 -28.33 -8.29 -0.36
N VAL A 295 -27.09 -8.63 -0.05
CA VAL A 295 -26.00 -7.68 0.15
C VAL A 295 -25.02 -7.79 -1.02
N THR A 296 -24.67 -6.66 -1.63
CA THR A 296 -23.62 -6.56 -2.64
C THR A 296 -22.35 -6.05 -1.98
N ILE A 297 -21.28 -6.84 -2.04
CA ILE A 297 -19.97 -6.53 -1.45
C ILE A 297 -18.95 -6.32 -2.56
N THR A 298 -18.23 -5.20 -2.54
CA THR A 298 -17.03 -4.99 -3.36
C THR A 298 -15.80 -5.21 -2.49
N PHE A 299 -14.96 -6.19 -2.86
CA PHE A 299 -13.78 -6.54 -2.08
C PHE A 299 -12.65 -5.53 -2.28
N PHE A 300 -11.93 -5.24 -1.20
CA PHE A 300 -10.77 -4.37 -1.22
C PHE A 300 -9.58 -5.05 -1.92
N GLY A 301 -8.76 -4.23 -2.57
CA GLY A 301 -7.48 -4.63 -3.14
C GLY A 301 -6.41 -4.82 -2.06
N GLY A 302 -5.14 -4.90 -2.49
CA GLY A 302 -4.02 -5.10 -1.55
C GLY A 302 -4.01 -6.48 -0.89
N VAL A 303 -4.76 -7.44 -1.44
CA VAL A 303 -4.73 -8.85 -1.06
C VAL A 303 -4.24 -9.69 -2.21
N ASP A 304 -3.71 -10.88 -1.92
CA ASP A 304 -3.40 -11.84 -2.96
C ASP A 304 -4.68 -12.27 -3.71
N GLU A 305 -4.68 -12.12 -5.03
CA GLU A 305 -5.82 -12.42 -5.90
C GLU A 305 -6.25 -13.89 -5.82
N THR A 306 -5.33 -14.80 -5.47
CA THR A 306 -5.67 -16.21 -5.29
C THR A 306 -6.72 -16.41 -4.19
N LEU A 307 -6.71 -15.59 -3.14
CA LEU A 307 -7.67 -15.68 -2.03
C LEU A 307 -9.09 -15.28 -2.45
N LEU A 308 -9.21 -14.41 -3.46
CA LEU A 308 -10.50 -13.98 -4.01
C LEU A 308 -11.15 -15.05 -4.91
N THR A 309 -10.39 -16.06 -5.34
CA THR A 309 -10.81 -17.03 -6.37
C THR A 309 -10.69 -18.50 -5.94
N GLU A 310 -9.84 -18.83 -4.95
CA GLU A 310 -9.54 -20.22 -4.55
C GLU A 310 -10.77 -21.03 -4.10
N TRP A 311 -11.78 -20.36 -3.54
CA TRP A 311 -13.03 -20.97 -3.11
C TRP A 311 -14.05 -21.09 -4.24
N GLN A 312 -13.97 -20.25 -5.28
CA GLN A 312 -14.84 -20.36 -6.47
C GLN A 312 -14.55 -21.65 -7.25
N ASN A 313 -13.27 -22.03 -7.32
CA ASN A 313 -12.83 -23.28 -7.97
C ASN A 313 -13.30 -24.56 -7.26
N GLN A 314 -13.93 -24.43 -6.09
CA GLN A 314 -14.46 -25.53 -5.29
C GLN A 314 -15.99 -25.61 -5.34
N ASP A 315 -16.63 -24.93 -6.30
CA ASP A 315 -18.10 -24.84 -6.44
C ASP A 315 -18.80 -24.39 -5.14
N VAL A 316 -18.13 -23.53 -4.36
CA VAL A 316 -18.64 -23.03 -3.08
C VAL A 316 -19.74 -22.01 -3.34
N THR A 317 -20.94 -22.31 -2.85
CA THR A 317 -22.14 -21.45 -2.98
C THR A 317 -22.55 -20.78 -1.67
N THR A 318 -21.76 -20.91 -0.60
CA THR A 318 -22.10 -20.36 0.72
C THR A 318 -20.90 -19.73 1.42
N GLY A 319 -21.18 -18.84 2.37
CA GLY A 319 -20.16 -18.27 3.26
C GLY A 319 -20.78 -17.45 4.38
N GLY A 320 -19.93 -16.93 5.25
CA GLY A 320 -20.33 -16.05 6.35
C GLY A 320 -19.88 -14.60 6.12
N VAL A 321 -20.74 -13.65 6.44
CA VAL A 321 -20.41 -12.22 6.46
C VAL A 321 -20.33 -11.77 7.91
N ALA A 322 -19.31 -10.99 8.28
CA ALA A 322 -19.19 -10.35 9.59
C ALA A 322 -19.02 -8.84 9.40
N VAL A 323 -19.58 -8.04 10.31
CA VAL A 323 -19.40 -6.59 10.32
C VAL A 323 -17.99 -6.25 10.81
N ALA A 324 -17.34 -5.30 10.15
CA ALA A 324 -16.01 -4.84 10.54
C ALA A 324 -15.95 -3.31 10.69
N ARG A 325 -15.01 -2.84 11.51
CA ARG A 325 -14.67 -1.41 11.64
C ARG A 325 -13.80 -0.93 10.48
N GLU A 326 -13.51 0.37 10.43
CA GLU A 326 -12.55 0.93 9.47
C GLU A 326 -11.14 0.33 9.62
N SER A 327 -10.76 -0.03 10.85
CA SER A 327 -9.54 -0.78 11.15
C SER A 327 -9.56 -2.23 10.67
N LEU A 328 -10.69 -2.69 10.11
CA LEU A 328 -10.97 -4.04 9.66
C LEU A 328 -11.07 -5.12 10.76
N MET A 329 -11.10 -4.71 12.03
CA MET A 329 -11.41 -5.59 13.16
C MET A 329 -12.89 -6.00 13.17
N THR A 330 -13.15 -7.22 13.61
CA THR A 330 -14.49 -7.75 13.90
C THR A 330 -14.67 -7.94 15.41
N TYR A 331 -15.91 -7.98 15.91
CA TYR A 331 -16.20 -8.27 17.32
C TYR A 331 -15.89 -9.74 17.63
N ASP A 332 -16.77 -10.66 17.22
CA ASP A 332 -16.56 -12.11 17.37
C ASP A 332 -16.94 -12.81 16.06
N PRO A 333 -15.98 -13.06 15.14
CA PRO A 333 -16.30 -13.66 13.85
C PRO A 333 -16.79 -15.11 13.99
N VAL A 334 -16.57 -15.77 15.13
CA VAL A 334 -17.06 -17.12 15.40
C VAL A 334 -18.57 -17.13 15.57
N ASN A 335 -19.10 -16.17 16.33
CA ASN A 335 -20.52 -16.11 16.70
C ASN A 335 -21.34 -15.07 15.92
N ASP A 336 -20.73 -13.97 15.49
CA ASP A 336 -21.47 -12.85 14.89
C ASP A 336 -21.69 -12.97 13.40
N ARG A 337 -20.85 -13.73 12.69
CA ARG A 337 -20.99 -13.89 11.25
C ARG A 337 -22.37 -14.47 10.91
N LYS A 338 -23.01 -13.94 9.87
CA LYS A 338 -24.28 -14.47 9.35
C LYS A 338 -24.01 -15.23 8.07
N GLY A 339 -24.51 -16.46 8.02
CA GLY A 339 -24.45 -17.29 6.83
C GLY A 339 -25.19 -16.63 5.66
N GLY A 340 -24.90 -17.12 4.47
CA GLY A 340 -25.63 -16.71 3.27
C GLY A 340 -25.26 -17.52 2.05
N GLU A 341 -26.16 -17.50 1.08
CA GLU A 341 -26.01 -18.09 -0.23
C GLU A 341 -25.37 -17.07 -1.18
N ILE A 342 -24.25 -17.45 -1.79
CA ILE A 342 -23.56 -16.67 -2.82
C ILE A 342 -24.39 -16.78 -4.10
N LEU A 343 -24.96 -15.67 -4.53
CA LEU A 343 -25.80 -15.60 -5.73
C LEU A 343 -24.99 -15.34 -6.99
N GLU A 344 -23.95 -14.51 -6.87
CA GLU A 344 -23.15 -14.05 -8.00
C GLU A 344 -21.79 -13.57 -7.53
N VAL A 345 -20.75 -13.89 -8.30
CA VAL A 345 -19.43 -13.26 -8.19
C VAL A 345 -19.02 -12.79 -9.57
N LYS A 346 -18.65 -11.52 -9.70
CA LYS A 346 -18.28 -10.92 -10.98
C LYS A 346 -17.04 -10.04 -10.86
N LYS A 347 -16.39 -9.84 -12.00
CA LYS A 347 -15.35 -8.83 -12.14
C LYS A 347 -15.98 -7.48 -12.45
N ILE A 348 -15.43 -6.43 -11.86
CA ILE A 348 -15.74 -5.02 -12.11
C ILE A 348 -14.44 -4.29 -12.44
N PRO A 349 -14.49 -3.08 -13.03
CA PRO A 349 -13.30 -2.27 -13.24
C PRO A 349 -12.48 -2.13 -11.96
N VAL A 350 -11.16 -2.27 -12.07
CA VAL A 350 -10.25 -2.08 -10.95
C VAL A 350 -10.08 -0.58 -10.73
N GLU A 351 -10.21 -0.15 -9.49
CA GLU A 351 -10.01 1.22 -9.02
C GLU A 351 -8.95 1.21 -7.90
N PRO A 352 -8.27 2.33 -7.59
CA PRO A 352 -7.32 2.39 -6.49
C PRO A 352 -7.96 1.98 -5.15
N GLY A 353 -7.62 0.78 -4.67
CA GLY A 353 -8.18 0.19 -3.44
C GLY A 353 -9.27 -0.86 -3.66
N SER A 354 -9.75 -1.02 -4.89
CA SER A 354 -10.67 -2.10 -5.28
C SER A 354 -9.89 -3.32 -5.77
N SER A 355 -10.37 -4.53 -5.45
CA SER A 355 -9.85 -5.77 -6.05
C SER A 355 -10.38 -6.03 -7.47
N GLY A 356 -11.36 -5.25 -7.92
CA GLY A 356 -12.12 -5.55 -9.13
C GLY A 356 -13.02 -6.79 -8.98
N VAL A 357 -13.29 -7.27 -7.76
CA VAL A 357 -14.21 -8.40 -7.49
C VAL A 357 -15.40 -7.91 -6.68
N GLN A 358 -16.60 -8.22 -7.17
CA GLN A 358 -17.86 -7.94 -6.50
C GLN A 358 -18.67 -9.22 -6.31
N MET A 359 -19.30 -9.36 -5.16
CA MET A 359 -20.11 -10.51 -4.80
C MET A 359 -21.51 -10.06 -4.37
N ARG A 360 -22.54 -10.82 -4.76
CA ARG A 360 -23.89 -10.73 -4.20
C ARG A 360 -24.14 -11.96 -3.35
N ILE A 361 -24.57 -11.74 -2.12
CA ILE A 361 -24.86 -12.80 -1.14
C ILE A 361 -26.23 -12.55 -0.52
N LYS A 362 -27.08 -13.57 -0.50
CA LYS A 362 -28.33 -13.57 0.25
C LYS A 362 -28.03 -14.02 1.67
N VAL A 363 -28.10 -13.11 2.63
CA VAL A 363 -27.76 -13.40 4.02
C VAL A 363 -28.96 -14.00 4.76
N ASP A 364 -28.70 -14.96 5.64
CA ASP A 364 -29.74 -15.61 6.47
C ASP A 364 -30.38 -14.61 7.45
N MET A 365 -29.61 -13.58 7.82
CA MET A 365 -30.03 -12.54 8.75
C MET A 365 -29.39 -11.21 8.35
N MET A 366 -30.24 -10.21 8.09
CA MET A 366 -29.79 -8.85 7.81
C MET A 366 -29.37 -8.16 9.11
N LEU A 367 -28.16 -7.59 9.14
CA LEU A 367 -27.64 -6.82 10.26
C LEU A 367 -27.57 -5.34 9.92
N GLU A 368 -27.59 -4.47 10.93
CA GLU A 368 -27.42 -3.02 10.73
C GLU A 368 -26.03 -2.63 10.19
N GLY A 369 -25.03 -3.51 10.35
CA GLY A 369 -23.73 -3.32 9.70
C GLY A 369 -23.73 -3.66 8.21
N TYR A 370 -24.77 -4.29 7.67
CA TYR A 370 -24.90 -4.59 6.24
C TYR A 370 -25.63 -3.45 5.55
N ARG A 371 -25.01 -2.27 5.52
CA ARG A 371 -25.54 -1.06 4.89
C ARG A 371 -24.52 -0.47 3.93
N PRO A 372 -24.94 0.20 2.85
CA PRO A 372 -24.01 0.82 1.91
C PRO A 372 -22.90 1.61 2.63
N LYS A 373 -21.68 1.51 2.10
CA LYS A 373 -20.44 2.12 2.63
C LYS A 373 -19.90 1.48 3.91
N ARG A 374 -20.66 0.63 4.62
CA ARG A 374 -20.16 -0.10 5.79
C ARG A 374 -19.23 -1.23 5.36
N ILE A 375 -18.30 -1.59 6.25
CA ILE A 375 -17.25 -2.55 5.98
C ILE A 375 -17.64 -3.90 6.57
N VAL A 376 -17.33 -4.95 5.82
CA VAL A 376 -17.58 -6.34 6.18
C VAL A 376 -16.37 -7.20 5.88
N ARG A 377 -16.28 -8.34 6.57
CA ARG A 377 -15.39 -9.45 6.26
C ARG A 377 -16.21 -10.62 5.75
N PHE A 378 -15.79 -11.21 4.65
CA PHE A 378 -16.38 -12.43 4.10
C PHE A 378 -15.50 -13.64 4.38
N TYR A 379 -16.13 -14.73 4.81
CA TYR A 379 -15.50 -16.01 5.11
C TYR A 379 -16.14 -17.07 4.20
N PRO A 380 -15.48 -17.47 3.11
CA PRO A 380 -15.93 -18.60 2.28
C PRO A 380 -16.10 -19.87 3.13
N ALA A 381 -17.09 -20.71 2.83
CA ALA A 381 -17.39 -21.90 3.65
C ALA A 381 -16.20 -22.86 3.89
N PRO A 382 -15.26 -23.07 2.94
CA PRO A 382 -14.08 -23.91 3.19
C PRO A 382 -13.07 -23.32 4.18
N TRP A 383 -13.10 -22.00 4.41
CA TRP A 383 -12.15 -21.38 5.33
C TRP A 383 -12.56 -21.66 6.76
N LYS A 384 -11.61 -22.22 7.52
CA LYS A 384 -11.80 -22.44 8.94
C LYS A 384 -11.84 -21.09 9.66
N VAL A 385 -13.01 -20.71 10.16
CA VAL A 385 -13.11 -19.56 11.06
C VAL A 385 -12.64 -19.97 12.45
N ILE A 386 -11.66 -19.24 12.97
CA ILE A 386 -11.08 -19.44 14.30
C ILE A 386 -11.41 -18.25 15.19
N ALA A 387 -11.39 -18.47 16.51
CA ALA A 387 -11.38 -17.36 17.46
C ALA A 387 -10.06 -16.61 17.29
N LEU A 388 -10.14 -15.28 17.22
CA LEU A 388 -8.95 -14.44 17.19
C LEU A 388 -8.41 -14.31 18.62
N PRO A 389 -7.13 -13.94 18.81
CA PRO A 389 -6.67 -13.53 20.13
C PRO A 389 -7.57 -12.43 20.67
N ARG A 390 -7.83 -12.46 21.98
CA ARG A 390 -8.76 -11.52 22.61
C ARG A 390 -8.34 -10.08 22.33
N GLU A 391 -7.07 -9.77 22.25
CA GLU A 391 -6.60 -8.41 21.99
C GLU A 391 -6.95 -7.93 20.56
N GLU A 392 -7.18 -8.84 19.61
CA GLU A 392 -7.53 -8.51 18.22
C GLU A 392 -9.04 -8.43 17.96
N GLU A 393 -9.84 -8.81 18.94
CA GLU A 393 -11.29 -8.67 18.90
C GLU A 393 -11.68 -7.25 19.30
N TYR A 394 -12.63 -6.68 18.56
CA TYR A 394 -13.21 -5.42 18.96
C TYR A 394 -14.12 -5.67 20.17
N PHE A 395 -13.83 -5.11 21.34
CA PHE A 395 -14.80 -5.03 22.43
C PHE A 395 -15.38 -3.64 22.46
N GLY A 396 -16.62 -3.49 22.03
CA GLY A 396 -17.35 -2.24 22.19
C GLY A 396 -17.30 -1.78 23.65
N ARG A 397 -16.50 -0.74 23.90
CA ARG A 397 -16.67 0.17 25.04
C ARG A 397 -16.85 1.57 24.49
N GLU A 398 -17.92 1.74 23.73
CA GLU A 398 -18.46 3.05 23.40
C GLU A 398 -19.97 3.03 23.62
#